data_AF-A0A3R7DEV7-F1
#
_entry.id   AF-A0A3R7DEV7-F1
#
_cell.length_a   1.000
_cell.length_b   1.000
_cell.length_c   1.000
_cell.angle_alpha   90.00
_cell.angle_beta   90.00
_cell.angle_gamma   90.00
#
_symmetry.space_group_name_H-M   'P 1'
#
loop_
_entity.id
_entity.type
_entity.pdbx_description
1 polymer ?
#
loop_
_entity_poly.entity_id
_entity_poly.type
_entity_poly.pdbx_seq_one_letter_code
_entity_poly.pdbx_strand_id
1 'polypeptide(L)'
;MFYPDEFLGLKKIIIISDRGLIWKSAGIRALIPPVCLLEQVPRTVAIARTVNKGRQEVNNILRRVDDRLVVVVGPCSIHDPKAALEYAVKLKALRDTLDKDLLVVMRVYFEKPRTTVGWKGLINDPDIDGTFNINKGLRLARELLSAINELGLPVGSLFSDLLVQLAVDAVVSAAHPHSFLGVSSHGLSAIVTTNVHIYTVDSLQSNSSRKA
;
A
#
# COMPACT_ATOMS: atom_id res chain seq x y z
N MET A 1 -12.46 -8.29 -19.47
CA MET A 1 -11.54 -8.12 -20.61
C MET A 1 -10.16 -8.51 -20.12
N PHE A 2 -9.74 -9.73 -20.45
CA PHE A 2 -8.41 -10.26 -20.08
C PHE A 2 -7.41 -9.70 -21.07
N TYR A 3 -6.37 -9.00 -20.60
CA TYR A 3 -5.23 -8.65 -21.44
C TYR A 3 -4.26 -9.84 -21.47
N PRO A 4 -3.78 -10.27 -22.64
CA PRO A 4 -2.84 -11.37 -22.75
C PRO A 4 -1.43 -10.92 -22.33
N ASP A 5 -0.71 -11.82 -21.65
CA ASP A 5 0.70 -11.66 -21.29
C ASP A 5 1.58 -11.73 -22.55
N GLU A 6 1.96 -10.58 -23.11
CA GLU A 6 3.06 -10.51 -24.07
C GLU A 6 4.40 -10.56 -23.33
N PHE A 7 4.89 -11.78 -23.10
CA PHE A 7 6.27 -12.05 -22.69
C PHE A 7 7.22 -11.82 -23.86
N LEU A 8 7.76 -10.60 -23.99
CA LEU A 8 8.86 -10.30 -24.91
C LEU A 8 10.13 -9.88 -24.13
N GLY A 9 11.15 -10.75 -24.18
CA GLY A 9 12.55 -10.34 -24.07
C GLY A 9 13.23 -10.43 -22.69
N LEU A 10 13.41 -11.64 -22.15
CA LEU A 10 14.40 -11.87 -21.08
C LEU A 10 15.83 -11.68 -21.64
N LYS A 11 16.42 -10.48 -21.46
CA LYS A 11 17.88 -10.35 -21.51
C LYS A 11 18.45 -10.98 -20.24
N LYS A 12 19.19 -12.09 -20.38
CA LYS A 12 19.92 -12.74 -19.28
C LYS A 12 20.86 -11.71 -18.63
N ILE A 13 20.58 -11.32 -17.39
CA ILE A 13 21.54 -10.58 -16.56
C ILE A 13 22.46 -11.61 -15.92
N ILE A 14 23.75 -11.56 -16.27
CA ILE A 14 24.81 -12.29 -15.57
C ILE A 14 25.22 -11.43 -14.38
N ILE A 15 24.96 -11.88 -13.16
CA ILE A 15 25.50 -11.26 -11.96
C ILE A 15 26.85 -11.92 -11.68
N ILE A 16 27.95 -11.23 -11.99
CA ILE A 16 29.29 -11.60 -11.51
C ILE A 16 29.43 -11.00 -10.12
N SER A 17 29.37 -11.84 -9.08
CA SER A 17 29.64 -11.45 -7.70
C SER A 17 31.14 -11.61 -7.42
N ASP A 18 31.86 -10.50 -7.34
CA ASP A 18 33.19 -10.45 -6.75
C ASP A 18 33.08 -10.71 -5.23
N ARG A 19 33.96 -11.54 -4.70
CA ARG A 19 33.94 -12.05 -3.31
C ARG A 19 34.40 -10.99 -2.30
N GLY A 20 33.71 -9.85 -2.21
CA GLY A 20 34.14 -8.74 -1.37
C GLY A 20 33.07 -7.90 -0.66
N LEU A 21 31.76 -8.19 -0.80
CA LEU A 21 30.73 -7.17 -0.55
C LEU A 21 29.58 -7.58 0.38
N ILE A 22 29.81 -7.95 1.64
CA ILE A 22 28.75 -7.90 2.68
C ILE A 22 29.30 -7.65 4.11
N TRP A 23 30.11 -6.61 4.33
CA TRP A 23 30.75 -6.39 5.64
C TRP A 23 29.83 -5.83 6.74
N LYS A 24 28.62 -5.36 6.40
CA LYS A 24 27.67 -4.74 7.36
C LYS A 24 26.29 -5.41 7.42
N SER A 25 26.08 -6.59 6.84
CA SER A 25 24.79 -7.28 7.00
C SER A 25 24.80 -8.20 8.21
N ALA A 26 23.73 -8.15 9.01
CA ALA A 26 23.47 -9.17 10.03
C ALA A 26 22.93 -10.50 9.44
N GLY A 27 22.89 -10.62 8.10
CA GLY A 27 22.33 -11.74 7.35
C GLY A 27 21.31 -11.31 6.30
N ILE A 28 21.07 -12.16 5.31
CA ILE A 28 20.06 -11.98 4.28
C ILE A 28 19.07 -13.14 4.40
N ARG A 29 17.77 -12.83 4.51
CA ARG A 29 16.68 -13.83 4.54
C ARG A 29 15.78 -13.61 3.33
N ALA A 30 15.38 -14.70 2.69
CA ALA A 30 14.45 -14.63 1.56
C ALA A 30 13.07 -14.16 2.03
N LEU A 31 12.48 -13.23 1.28
CA LEU A 31 11.09 -12.84 1.43
C LEU A 31 10.18 -13.78 0.64
N ILE A 32 8.97 -14.00 1.14
CA ILE A 32 7.93 -14.72 0.42
C ILE A 32 7.64 -14.01 -0.92
N PRO A 33 7.66 -14.71 -2.06
CA PRO A 33 7.31 -14.12 -3.34
C PRO A 33 5.87 -13.56 -3.34
N PRO A 34 5.61 -12.42 -4.02
CA PRO A 34 4.26 -11.85 -4.10
C PRO A 34 3.19 -12.83 -4.59
N VAL A 35 3.52 -13.67 -5.58
CA VAL A 35 2.59 -14.69 -6.12
C VAL A 35 2.13 -15.67 -5.04
N CYS A 36 3.02 -16.09 -4.13
CA CYS A 36 2.67 -17.00 -3.05
C CYS A 36 1.69 -16.34 -2.06
N LEU A 37 1.80 -15.03 -1.80
CA LEU A 37 0.83 -14.30 -0.98
C LEU A 37 -0.53 -14.18 -1.68
N LEU A 38 -0.53 -13.98 -3.00
CA LEU A 38 -1.75 -13.92 -3.80
C LEU A 38 -2.46 -15.28 -3.86
N GLU A 39 -1.71 -16.38 -3.89
CA GLU A 39 -2.26 -17.75 -3.84
C GLU A 39 -2.81 -18.08 -2.45
N GLN A 40 -2.07 -17.75 -1.40
CA GLN A 40 -2.45 -18.06 -0.01
C GLN A 40 -3.63 -17.21 0.47
N VAL A 41 -3.71 -15.97 0.01
CA VAL A 41 -4.82 -15.05 0.32
C VAL A 41 -5.38 -14.51 -0.99
N PRO A 42 -6.27 -15.27 -1.66
CA PRO A 42 -6.78 -14.92 -2.96
C PRO A 42 -7.68 -13.69 -2.91
N ARG A 43 -7.75 -13.00 -4.04
CA ARG A 43 -8.70 -11.89 -4.24
C ARG A 43 -10.03 -12.46 -4.68
N THR A 44 -11.06 -12.29 -3.84
CA THR A 44 -12.45 -12.63 -4.20
C THR A 44 -13.04 -11.62 -5.19
N VAL A 45 -14.18 -11.98 -5.79
CA VAL A 45 -14.94 -11.07 -6.66
C VAL A 45 -15.45 -9.85 -5.88
N ALA A 46 -15.83 -10.03 -4.61
CA ALA A 46 -16.28 -8.94 -3.76
C ALA A 46 -15.13 -7.95 -3.47
N ILE A 47 -13.93 -8.44 -3.10
CA ILE A 47 -12.74 -7.58 -2.94
C ILE A 47 -12.44 -6.82 -4.23
N ALA A 48 -12.42 -7.52 -5.37
CA ALA A 48 -12.15 -6.88 -6.65
C ALA A 48 -13.16 -5.76 -6.95
N ARG A 49 -14.46 -6.00 -6.67
CA ARG A 49 -15.51 -4.99 -6.81
C ARG A 49 -15.30 -3.80 -5.87
N THR A 50 -15.00 -4.04 -4.60
CA THR A 50 -14.73 -2.99 -3.60
C THR A 50 -13.58 -2.09 -4.04
N VAL A 51 -12.46 -2.70 -4.46
CA VAL A 51 -11.27 -1.96 -4.90
C VAL A 51 -11.56 -1.17 -6.16
N ASN A 52 -12.17 -1.79 -7.17
CA ASN A 52 -12.43 -1.13 -8.45
C ASN A 52 -13.47 -0.01 -8.30
N LYS A 53 -14.55 -0.25 -7.55
CA LYS A 53 -15.56 0.77 -7.25
C LYS A 53 -14.93 1.93 -6.48
N GLY A 54 -14.18 1.66 -5.41
CA GLY A 54 -13.53 2.72 -4.63
C GLY A 54 -12.57 3.58 -5.47
N ARG A 55 -11.77 2.95 -6.34
CA ARG A 55 -10.90 3.69 -7.30
C ARG A 55 -11.71 4.56 -8.25
N GLN A 56 -12.80 4.04 -8.78
CA GLN A 56 -13.67 4.79 -9.69
C GLN A 56 -14.35 5.96 -9.00
N GLU A 57 -14.87 5.76 -7.79
CA GLU A 57 -15.53 6.81 -6.99
C GLU A 57 -14.54 7.93 -6.63
N VAL A 58 -13.33 7.57 -6.17
CA VAL A 58 -12.27 8.56 -5.93
C VAL A 58 -11.96 9.34 -7.21
N ASN A 59 -11.76 8.64 -8.34
CA ASN A 59 -11.49 9.28 -9.62
C ASN A 59 -12.60 10.26 -10.04
N ASN A 60 -13.87 9.87 -9.90
CA ASN A 60 -15.01 10.73 -10.22
C ASN A 60 -15.03 12.00 -9.37
N ILE A 61 -14.74 11.89 -8.06
CA ILE A 61 -14.67 13.04 -7.17
C ILE A 61 -13.50 13.96 -7.55
N LEU A 62 -12.32 13.40 -7.83
CA LEU A 62 -11.15 14.19 -8.23
C LEU A 62 -11.34 14.89 -9.58
N ARG A 63 -12.16 14.30 -10.47
CA ARG A 63 -12.58 14.91 -11.73
C ARG A 63 -13.79 15.84 -11.60
N ARG A 64 -14.33 16.02 -10.38
CA ARG A 64 -15.54 16.83 -10.11
C ARG A 64 -16.79 16.37 -10.86
N VAL A 65 -16.86 15.08 -11.21
CA VAL A 65 -18.05 14.42 -11.78
C VAL A 65 -19.00 13.95 -10.66
N ASP A 66 -18.45 13.75 -9.47
CA ASP A 66 -19.14 13.42 -8.22
C ASP A 66 -18.76 14.53 -7.23
N ASP A 67 -19.75 15.13 -6.57
CA ASP A 67 -19.61 16.29 -5.69
C ASP A 67 -19.36 15.93 -4.22
N ARG A 68 -19.34 14.62 -3.90
CA ARG A 68 -19.00 14.11 -2.57
C ARG A 68 -17.57 14.45 -2.17
N LEU A 69 -17.32 14.44 -0.87
CA LEU A 69 -15.98 14.60 -0.31
C LEU A 69 -15.32 13.24 -0.03
N VAL A 70 -14.06 13.06 -0.46
CA VAL A 70 -13.26 11.90 -0.04
C VAL A 70 -12.77 12.10 1.40
N VAL A 71 -13.08 11.15 2.28
CA VAL A 71 -12.64 11.16 3.68
C VAL A 71 -11.76 9.96 3.97
N VAL A 72 -10.46 10.18 4.13
CA VAL A 72 -9.50 9.13 4.52
C VAL A 72 -9.32 9.14 6.03
N VAL A 73 -9.86 8.13 6.73
CA VAL A 73 -9.91 8.10 8.19
C VAL A 73 -9.64 6.70 8.75
N GLY A 74 -8.95 6.64 9.89
CA GLY A 74 -8.62 5.37 10.55
C GLY A 74 -7.55 5.52 11.62
N PRO A 75 -7.12 4.42 12.26
CA PRO A 75 -6.04 4.44 13.24
C PRO A 75 -4.73 5.02 12.67
N CYS A 76 -3.85 5.54 13.54
CA CYS A 76 -2.57 6.11 13.12
C CYS A 76 -1.62 5.07 12.51
N SER A 77 -1.67 3.85 13.03
CA SER A 77 -0.97 2.65 12.54
C SER A 77 -1.67 1.42 13.08
N ILE A 78 -1.75 0.35 12.29
CA ILE A 78 -2.31 -0.93 12.74
C ILE A 78 -1.24 -1.74 13.43
N HIS A 79 -1.47 -2.10 14.69
CA HIS A 79 -0.66 -3.06 15.45
C HIS A 79 -1.47 -4.30 15.86
N ASP A 80 -2.79 -4.17 16.00
CA ASP A 80 -3.70 -5.29 16.25
C ASP A 80 -4.69 -5.44 15.08
N PRO A 81 -4.57 -6.51 14.27
CA PRO A 81 -5.49 -6.79 13.17
C PRO A 81 -6.95 -7.00 13.62
N LYS A 82 -7.19 -7.54 14.81
CA LYS A 82 -8.56 -7.78 15.30
C LYS A 82 -9.26 -6.46 15.62
N ALA A 83 -8.62 -5.61 16.40
CA ALA A 83 -9.13 -4.26 16.69
C ALA A 83 -9.31 -3.44 15.40
N ALA A 84 -8.42 -3.60 14.41
CA ALA A 84 -8.56 -2.95 13.11
C ALA A 84 -9.82 -3.41 12.36
N LEU A 85 -10.14 -4.72 12.40
CA LEU A 85 -11.34 -5.25 11.76
C LEU A 85 -12.62 -4.80 12.49
N GLU A 86 -12.61 -4.75 13.83
CA GLU A 86 -13.72 -4.19 14.60
C GLU A 86 -13.98 -2.71 14.27
N TYR A 87 -12.90 -1.93 14.12
CA TYR A 87 -12.99 -0.55 13.64
C TYR A 87 -13.59 -0.49 12.23
N ALA A 88 -13.14 -1.36 11.32
CA ALA A 88 -13.63 -1.41 9.94
C ALA A 88 -15.14 -1.68 9.87
N VAL A 89 -15.66 -2.60 10.71
CA VAL A 89 -17.10 -2.89 10.78
C VAL A 89 -17.89 -1.63 11.19
N LYS A 90 -17.44 -0.92 12.23
CA LYS A 90 -18.09 0.33 12.68
C LYS A 90 -18.00 1.42 11.61
N LEU A 91 -16.84 1.57 10.97
CA LEU A 91 -16.63 2.57 9.92
C LEU A 91 -17.48 2.27 8.67
N LYS A 92 -17.66 0.99 8.32
CA LYS A 92 -18.51 0.58 7.21
C LYS A 92 -19.97 0.98 7.45
N ALA A 93 -20.50 0.77 8.65
CA ALA A 93 -21.86 1.19 8.99
C ALA A 93 -22.03 2.71 8.83
N LEU A 94 -21.07 3.51 9.31
CA LEU A 94 -21.08 4.97 9.14
C LEU A 94 -20.96 5.39 7.67
N ARG A 95 -20.10 4.72 6.91
CA ARG A 95 -19.95 4.97 5.47
C ARG A 95 -21.27 4.81 4.74
N ASP A 96 -22.05 3.78 5.07
CA ASP A 96 -23.33 3.53 4.42
C ASP A 96 -24.36 4.63 4.75
N THR A 97 -24.33 5.17 5.96
CA THR A 97 -25.24 6.28 6.34
C THR A 97 -24.87 7.62 5.72
N LEU A 98 -23.61 7.79 5.31
CA LEU A 98 -23.06 9.05 4.81
C LEU A 98 -22.79 9.00 3.30
N ASP A 99 -23.23 7.94 2.61
CA ASP A 99 -22.81 7.61 1.24
C ASP A 99 -23.21 8.66 0.20
N LYS A 100 -24.24 9.46 0.50
CA LYS A 100 -24.73 10.57 -0.33
C LYS A 100 -23.77 11.74 -0.40
N ASP A 101 -23.06 12.02 0.69
CA ASP A 101 -22.24 13.23 0.82
C ASP A 101 -20.73 12.90 0.91
N LEU A 102 -20.38 11.72 1.40
CA LEU A 102 -19.00 11.33 1.71
C LEU A 102 -18.62 10.00 1.05
N LEU A 103 -17.44 9.99 0.44
CA LEU A 103 -16.72 8.76 0.12
C LEU A 103 -15.71 8.45 1.24
N VAL A 104 -16.14 7.66 2.21
CA VAL A 104 -15.28 7.21 3.31
C VAL A 104 -14.33 6.10 2.84
N VAL A 105 -13.03 6.30 3.06
CA VAL A 105 -11.94 5.35 2.79
C VAL A 105 -11.20 5.08 4.10
N MET A 106 -11.05 3.80 4.46
CA MET A 106 -10.34 3.45 5.69
C MET A 106 -8.84 3.63 5.52
N ARG A 107 -8.22 4.39 6.43
CA ARG A 107 -6.76 4.50 6.54
C ARG A 107 -6.18 3.25 7.20
N VAL A 108 -5.29 2.56 6.50
CA VAL A 108 -4.59 1.36 7.01
C VAL A 108 -3.10 1.52 6.80
N TYR A 109 -2.36 1.87 7.85
CA TYR A 109 -0.91 2.04 7.83
C TYR A 109 -0.24 0.94 8.64
N PHE A 110 0.63 0.15 8.00
CA PHE A 110 1.36 -0.92 8.66
C PHE A 110 2.70 -0.50 9.21
N GLU A 111 3.22 0.64 8.77
CA GLU A 111 4.58 1.10 9.10
C GLU A 111 4.54 2.42 9.85
N LYS A 112 5.61 2.67 10.60
CA LYS A 112 5.88 3.96 11.24
C LYS A 112 7.21 4.50 10.71
N PRO A 113 7.23 5.19 9.56
CA PRO A 113 8.48 5.59 8.91
C PRO A 113 9.29 6.61 9.71
N ARG A 114 8.64 7.33 10.63
CA ARG A 114 9.27 8.40 11.40
C ARG A 114 9.88 7.96 12.74
N THR A 115 9.90 6.66 13.05
CA THR A 115 10.51 6.15 14.29
C THR A 115 11.94 5.67 14.03
N THR A 116 12.94 6.46 14.43
CA THR A 116 14.36 6.02 14.40
C THR A 116 14.60 4.91 15.42
N VAL A 117 13.98 5.03 16.61
CA VAL A 117 13.95 4.03 17.69
C VAL A 117 12.51 3.58 17.97
N GLY A 118 12.33 2.33 18.38
CA GLY A 118 11.02 1.74 18.70
C GLY A 118 10.42 0.87 17.58
N TRP A 119 9.17 0.44 17.80
CA TRP A 119 8.47 -0.50 16.93
C TRP A 119 8.33 0.03 15.49
N LYS A 120 8.70 -0.81 14.52
CA LYS A 120 8.81 -0.46 13.08
C LYS A 120 7.56 -0.73 12.27
N GLY A 121 6.52 -1.26 12.91
CA GLY A 121 5.23 -1.55 12.27
C GLY A 121 4.94 -3.04 12.11
N LEU A 122 3.68 -3.37 11.81
CA LEU A 122 3.15 -4.73 11.77
C LEU A 122 3.83 -5.61 10.72
N ILE A 123 4.16 -5.04 9.56
CA ILE A 123 4.89 -5.79 8.53
C ILE A 123 6.30 -6.12 9.01
N ASN A 124 6.98 -5.16 9.64
CA ASN A 124 8.36 -5.33 10.05
C ASN A 124 8.50 -6.23 11.27
N ASP A 125 7.64 -6.08 12.27
CA ASP A 125 7.73 -6.75 13.57
C ASP A 125 6.33 -7.09 14.10
N PRO A 126 5.66 -8.13 13.54
CA PRO A 126 4.25 -8.43 13.83
C PRO A 126 3.99 -8.87 15.28
N ASP A 127 5.01 -9.41 15.95
CA ASP A 127 4.92 -9.93 17.31
C ASP A 127 5.35 -8.91 18.37
N ILE A 128 5.84 -7.74 17.95
CA ILE A 128 6.32 -6.65 18.83
C ILE A 128 7.42 -7.16 19.80
N ASP A 129 8.26 -8.07 19.31
CA ASP A 129 9.31 -8.73 20.09
C ASP A 129 10.72 -8.50 19.49
N GLY A 130 10.80 -7.74 18.39
CA GLY A 130 12.06 -7.45 17.71
C GLY A 130 12.62 -8.64 16.91
N THR A 131 11.84 -9.69 16.66
CA THR A 131 12.29 -10.84 15.83
C THR A 131 12.34 -10.52 14.33
N PHE A 132 11.62 -9.47 13.93
CA PHE A 132 11.48 -9.01 12.54
C PHE A 132 10.99 -10.09 11.58
N ASN A 133 9.90 -10.78 11.94
CA ASN A 133 9.29 -11.81 11.10
C ASN A 133 8.47 -11.20 9.95
N ILE A 134 9.15 -10.65 8.96
CA ILE A 134 8.54 -9.92 7.84
C ILE A 134 7.57 -10.78 7.02
N ASN A 135 7.88 -12.06 6.82
CA ASN A 135 7.00 -12.97 6.07
C ASN A 135 5.65 -13.18 6.78
N LYS A 136 5.66 -13.26 8.12
CA LYS A 136 4.42 -13.27 8.91
C LYS A 136 3.70 -11.93 8.83
N GLY A 137 4.42 -10.82 8.91
CA GLY A 137 3.86 -9.47 8.80
C GLY A 137 3.17 -9.22 7.46
N LEU A 138 3.77 -9.64 6.34
CA LEU A 138 3.19 -9.55 4.99
C LEU A 138 1.90 -10.37 4.85
N ARG A 139 1.87 -11.59 5.43
CA ARG A 139 0.66 -12.42 5.47
C ARG A 139 -0.46 -11.73 6.25
N LEU A 140 -0.19 -11.29 7.48
CA LEU A 140 -1.17 -10.60 8.32
C LEU A 140 -1.72 -9.33 7.67
N ALA A 141 -0.84 -8.53 7.06
CA ALA A 141 -1.24 -7.34 6.33
C ALA A 141 -2.18 -7.67 5.16
N ARG A 142 -1.85 -8.70 4.37
CA ARG A 142 -2.68 -9.13 3.24
C ARG A 142 -4.04 -9.67 3.68
N GLU A 143 -4.07 -10.49 4.73
CA GLU A 143 -5.30 -11.02 5.33
C GLU A 143 -6.21 -9.91 5.85
N LEU A 144 -5.65 -8.94 6.58
CA LEU A 144 -6.41 -7.80 7.09
C LEU A 144 -6.99 -6.94 5.96
N LEU A 145 -6.17 -6.60 4.95
CA LEU A 145 -6.65 -5.82 3.80
C LEU A 145 -7.77 -6.55 3.04
N SER A 146 -7.62 -7.87 2.84
CA SER A 146 -8.67 -8.70 2.25
C SER A 146 -9.94 -8.64 3.08
N ALA A 147 -9.87 -8.87 4.39
CA ALA A 147 -11.03 -8.87 5.28
C ALA A 147 -11.77 -7.54 5.25
N ILE A 148 -11.05 -6.41 5.32
CA ILE A 148 -11.65 -5.07 5.25
C ILE A 148 -12.34 -4.84 3.90
N ASN A 149 -11.71 -5.24 2.78
CA ASN A 149 -12.29 -5.07 1.46
C ASN A 149 -13.47 -6.01 1.19
N GLU A 150 -13.49 -7.19 1.81
CA GLU A 150 -14.62 -8.13 1.76
C GLU A 150 -15.87 -7.52 2.42
N LEU A 151 -15.70 -6.68 3.46
CA LEU A 151 -16.79 -5.89 4.04
C LEU A 151 -17.35 -4.82 3.08
N GLY A 152 -16.74 -4.59 1.92
CA GLY A 152 -17.13 -3.53 1.01
C GLY A 152 -16.49 -2.18 1.31
N LEU A 153 -15.51 -2.11 2.22
CA LEU A 153 -14.86 -0.87 2.64
C LEU A 153 -13.54 -0.66 1.87
N PRO A 154 -13.40 0.42 1.08
CA PRO A 154 -12.14 0.74 0.41
C PRO A 154 -11.07 1.17 1.42
N VAL A 155 -9.81 0.90 1.10
CA VAL A 155 -8.66 1.18 1.95
C VAL A 155 -7.66 2.10 1.24
N GLY A 156 -7.13 3.07 1.98
CA GLY A 156 -5.97 3.87 1.61
C GLY A 156 -4.77 3.53 2.49
N SER A 157 -3.63 3.22 1.87
CA SER A 157 -2.35 3.00 2.56
C SER A 157 -1.35 4.06 2.13
N LEU A 158 -0.48 4.48 3.05
CA LEU A 158 0.61 5.40 2.76
C LEU A 158 1.77 4.66 2.11
N PHE A 159 2.43 5.36 1.18
CA PHE A 159 3.82 5.08 0.80
C PHE A 159 4.67 6.19 1.44
N SER A 160 5.63 5.80 2.28
CA SER A 160 6.03 6.60 3.44
C SER A 160 6.92 7.83 3.22
N ASP A 161 7.37 8.14 2.01
CA ASP A 161 8.53 9.01 1.84
C ASP A 161 8.28 10.26 0.99
N LEU A 162 7.39 11.19 1.35
CA LEU A 162 7.35 12.49 0.64
C LEU A 162 7.14 13.73 1.52
N LEU A 163 8.02 14.72 1.33
CA LEU A 163 7.82 16.14 1.68
C LEU A 163 6.84 16.77 0.68
N VAL A 164 6.13 17.85 1.03
CA VAL A 164 5.08 18.45 0.16
C VAL A 164 5.59 18.83 -1.23
N GLN A 165 6.75 19.48 -1.34
CA GLN A 165 7.33 19.82 -2.65
C GLN A 165 7.71 18.57 -3.45
N LEU A 166 8.33 17.59 -2.77
CA LEU A 166 8.64 16.29 -3.37
C LEU A 166 7.36 15.56 -3.82
N ALA A 167 6.25 15.72 -3.10
CA ALA A 167 4.96 15.14 -3.45
C ALA A 167 4.40 15.74 -4.73
N VAL A 168 4.45 17.07 -4.88
CA VAL A 168 4.04 17.74 -6.12
C VAL A 168 4.93 17.31 -7.29
N ASP A 169 6.25 17.28 -7.11
CA ASP A 169 7.18 16.88 -8.16
C ASP A 169 7.03 15.39 -8.52
N ALA A 170 6.80 14.52 -7.54
CA ALA A 170 6.52 13.10 -7.75
C ALA A 170 5.22 12.88 -8.50
N VAL A 171 4.21 13.72 -8.25
CA VAL A 171 2.94 13.70 -8.99
C VAL A 171 3.14 14.06 -10.46
N VAL A 172 3.86 15.14 -10.74
CA VAL A 172 4.15 15.56 -12.11
C VAL A 172 5.01 14.51 -12.81
N SER A 173 6.01 13.98 -12.12
CA SER A 173 6.88 12.92 -12.64
C SER A 173 6.07 11.68 -13.00
N ALA A 174 5.29 11.14 -12.05
CA ALA A 174 4.58 9.89 -12.27
C ALA A 174 3.40 10.03 -13.27
N ALA A 175 3.08 11.25 -13.73
CA ALA A 175 2.20 11.50 -14.88
C ALA A 175 2.85 11.14 -16.24
N HIS A 176 4.09 10.65 -16.23
CA HIS A 176 4.82 10.19 -17.42
C HIS A 176 5.21 8.72 -17.27
N PRO A 177 5.41 7.96 -18.37
CA PRO A 177 5.93 6.60 -18.29
C PRO A 177 7.33 6.56 -17.68
N HIS A 178 7.57 5.58 -16.79
CA HIS A 178 8.86 5.35 -16.17
C HIS A 178 9.30 3.91 -16.33
N SER A 179 10.62 3.69 -16.33
CA SER A 179 11.23 2.37 -16.16
C SER A 179 12.15 2.37 -14.96
N PHE A 180 12.00 1.42 -14.05
CA PHE A 180 12.83 1.29 -12.85
C PHE A 180 13.12 -0.17 -12.51
N LEU A 181 14.17 -0.40 -11.72
CA LEU A 181 14.46 -1.72 -11.17
C LEU A 181 13.44 -2.06 -10.07
N GLY A 182 12.79 -3.20 -10.18
CA GLY A 182 11.83 -3.70 -9.22
C GLY A 182 11.92 -5.22 -9.04
N VAL A 183 10.90 -5.79 -8.42
CA VAL A 183 10.80 -7.24 -8.17
C VAL A 183 9.54 -7.75 -8.85
N SER A 184 9.66 -8.83 -9.63
CA SER A 184 8.53 -9.48 -10.30
C SER A 184 7.62 -10.20 -9.30
N SER A 185 6.44 -10.63 -9.76
CA SER A 185 5.53 -11.46 -8.96
C SER A 185 6.18 -12.75 -8.42
N HIS A 186 7.22 -13.25 -9.09
CA HIS A 186 7.97 -14.44 -8.71
C HIS A 186 9.15 -14.14 -7.77
N GLY A 187 9.33 -12.90 -7.32
CA GLY A 187 10.42 -12.52 -6.42
C GLY A 187 11.78 -12.30 -7.11
N LEU A 188 11.81 -12.20 -8.45
CA LEU A 188 13.04 -11.99 -9.22
C LEU A 188 13.24 -10.50 -9.55
N SER A 189 14.49 -10.05 -9.61
CA SER A 189 14.82 -8.70 -10.09
C SER A 189 14.30 -8.51 -11.52
N ALA A 190 13.62 -7.40 -11.77
CA ALA A 190 13.00 -7.08 -13.06
C ALA A 190 13.10 -5.58 -13.37
N ILE A 191 13.02 -5.24 -14.66
CA ILE A 191 12.76 -3.85 -15.09
C ILE A 191 11.23 -3.71 -15.20
N VAL A 192 10.66 -2.80 -14.41
CA VAL A 192 9.23 -2.50 -14.40
C VAL A 192 8.99 -1.24 -15.21
N THR A 193 8.03 -1.29 -16.13
CA THR A 193 7.60 -0.13 -16.93
C THR A 193 6.15 0.22 -16.59
N THR A 194 5.86 1.49 -16.35
CA THR A 194 4.52 1.96 -15.96
C THR A 194 3.80 2.70 -17.09
N ASN A 195 2.50 2.45 -17.23
CA ASN A 195 1.58 3.31 -17.97
C ASN A 195 0.88 4.27 -17.00
N VAL A 196 0.57 5.48 -17.46
CA VAL A 196 0.18 6.60 -16.59
C VAL A 196 -1.28 6.52 -16.12
N HIS A 197 -1.50 6.56 -14.80
CA HIS A 197 -2.78 6.94 -14.19
C HIS A 197 -2.55 7.66 -12.86
N ILE A 198 -2.65 9.00 -12.85
CA ILE A 198 -2.49 9.82 -11.64
C ILE A 198 -3.71 10.69 -11.39
N TYR A 199 -4.17 10.66 -10.14
CA TYR A 199 -5.18 11.57 -9.61
C TYR A 199 -4.71 12.08 -8.25
N THR A 200 -4.67 13.39 -8.08
CA THR A 200 -4.00 14.02 -6.94
C THR A 200 -4.86 15.09 -6.30
N VAL A 201 -4.66 15.23 -4.99
CA VAL A 201 -5.31 16.21 -4.13
C VAL A 201 -4.30 16.62 -3.08
N ASP A 202 -4.17 17.92 -2.84
CA ASP A 202 -3.37 18.42 -1.76
C ASP A 202 -4.05 18.11 -0.42
N SER A 203 -3.40 17.30 0.42
CA SER A 203 -3.81 17.12 1.80
C SER A 203 -3.09 18.16 2.66
N LEU A 204 -3.81 19.16 3.15
CA LEU A 204 -3.27 20.13 4.11
C LEU A 204 -3.08 19.45 5.47
N GLN A 205 -1.82 19.23 5.87
CA GLN A 205 -1.46 18.87 7.24
C GLN A 205 -0.82 20.07 7.92
N SER A 206 -1.39 20.53 9.04
CA SER A 206 -0.78 21.61 9.81
C SER A 206 0.44 21.08 10.57
N ASN A 207 1.62 21.67 10.30
CA ASN A 207 2.80 21.47 11.14
C ASN A 207 2.69 22.40 12.35
N SER A 208 2.28 21.88 13.51
CA SER A 208 2.35 22.61 14.78
C SER A 208 3.75 22.52 15.39
N SER A 209 4.74 23.17 14.76
CA SER A 209 6.00 23.47 15.45
C SER A 209 5.84 24.74 16.29
N ARG A 210 5.11 24.63 17.41
CA ARG A 210 5.27 25.58 18.53
C ARG A 210 6.27 24.95 19.50
N LYS A 211 7.52 25.42 19.43
CA LYS A 211 8.47 25.26 20.54
C LYS A 211 7.93 26.08 21.71
N ALA A 212 7.67 25.42 22.84
CA ALA A 212 7.62 26.06 24.15
C ALA A 212 9.06 26.23 24.65
#